data_AF-F5RNE5-F1
#
_entry.id   AF-F5RNE5-F1
#
_cell.length_a   1.000
_cell.length_b   1.000
_cell.length_c   1.000
_cell.angle_alpha   90.00
_cell.angle_beta   90.00
_cell.angle_gamma   90.00
#
_symmetry.space_group_name_H-M   'P 1'
#
loop_
_entity.id
_entity.type
_entity.pdbx_description
1 polymer ?
#
loop_
_entity_poly.entity_id
_entity_poly.type
_entity_poly.pdbx_seq_one_letter_code
_entity_poly.pdbx_strand_id
1 'polypeptide(L)'
;MEDHFFSYNAIQKTWQETNCHGLSGTLAEYVPQIILIENKEQMVWCPIHHTYETVETLSHSKVSTTDGCILSGAVIPIGAIDITADQDARRDLFDLRWHISQERSRGRLMIAVDRVVIGLGDGYDNRLGRVLVPHVYGRSFHSISVAYVKEKIIEIGLCQKIPTTILITALTKLQGIAEEYYGEKMPFSWEKIVSYGQYSDPECLKAMLHYPFSPILWLMRNYFNINENYRIVTRDDRRGFSKICEALQLVSNEAFLSQVLKNPYTFILNLRLRRLGFQDECLIESFYGLKTFCGKEMDQRLEGEYVWENNGLSYDKSLFEDDAAMAAFRKDKLCLFNDWEALFFYCQWNLQQSGEDVFSPIFYRLLAEWQPCYTEALRSLHRYYLDLPLNLRASVLENGLSPQICLHINELSEP
;
A
#
# COMPACT_ATOMS: atom_id res chain seq x y z
N MET A 1 27.81 -15.91 5.37
CA MET A 1 26.75 -15.01 5.83
C MET A 1 26.83 -13.80 4.94
N GLU A 2 25.73 -13.45 4.29
CA GLU A 2 25.70 -12.31 3.37
C GLU A 2 24.96 -11.19 4.11
N ASP A 3 25.67 -10.12 4.43
CA ASP A 3 25.18 -9.00 5.23
C ASP A 3 25.08 -7.74 4.37
N HIS A 4 23.93 -7.09 4.42
CA HIS A 4 23.65 -5.83 3.74
C HIS A 4 23.36 -4.76 4.77
N PHE A 5 24.03 -3.62 4.66
CA PHE A 5 23.88 -2.52 5.60
C PHE A 5 23.25 -1.32 4.91
N PHE A 6 22.41 -0.60 5.63
CA PHE A 6 21.72 0.58 5.14
C PHE A 6 21.85 1.71 6.14
N SER A 7 22.18 2.89 5.64
CA SER A 7 22.25 4.12 6.43
C SER A 7 21.42 5.21 5.76
N TYR A 8 20.95 6.15 6.58
CA TYR A 8 20.12 7.24 6.09
C TYR A 8 20.96 8.27 5.34
N ASN A 9 20.61 8.55 4.09
CA ASN A 9 21.21 9.61 3.30
C ASN A 9 20.41 10.90 3.54
N ALA A 10 20.98 11.82 4.33
CA ALA A 10 20.33 13.09 4.66
C ALA A 10 20.11 14.01 3.46
N ILE A 11 20.92 13.90 2.39
CA ILE A 11 20.78 14.73 1.18
C ILE A 11 19.56 14.29 0.39
N GLN A 12 19.42 12.98 0.16
CA GLN A 12 18.32 12.42 -0.61
C GLN A 12 17.07 12.15 0.24
N LYS A 13 17.20 12.24 1.56
CA LYS A 13 16.18 11.90 2.56
C LYS A 13 15.67 10.45 2.44
N THR A 14 16.55 9.54 2.05
CA THR A 14 16.25 8.11 1.79
C THR A 14 17.25 7.18 2.45
N TRP A 15 16.85 5.94 2.68
CA TRP A 15 17.76 4.88 3.11
C TRP A 15 18.50 4.29 1.91
N GLN A 16 19.82 4.15 2.02
CA GLN A 16 20.67 3.63 0.96
C GLN A 16 21.55 2.50 1.46
N GLU A 17 21.77 1.52 0.60
CA GLU A 17 22.71 0.44 0.86
C GLU A 17 24.14 0.99 0.89
N THR A 18 24.92 0.56 1.87
CA THR A 18 26.31 0.97 2.04
C THR A 18 27.23 -0.21 2.26
N ASN A 19 28.41 -0.14 1.63
CA ASN A 19 29.49 -1.12 1.80
C ASN A 19 30.26 -0.92 3.11
N CYS A 20 29.62 -0.39 4.15
CA CYS A 20 30.27 -0.08 5.42
C CYS A 20 30.58 -1.35 6.23
N HIS A 21 31.47 -2.20 5.72
CA HIS A 21 32.15 -3.25 6.49
C HIS A 21 32.92 -2.64 7.68
N GLY A 22 33.32 -1.36 7.62
CA GLY A 22 33.89 -0.62 8.75
C GLY A 22 32.92 -0.35 9.91
N LEU A 23 31.63 -0.67 9.76
CA LEU A 23 30.61 -0.61 10.82
C LEU A 23 30.17 -2.01 11.26
N SER A 24 30.69 -3.08 10.65
CA SER A 24 30.36 -4.46 11.03
C SER A 24 31.15 -4.89 12.25
N GLY A 25 30.45 -5.01 13.37
CA GLY A 25 30.96 -5.55 14.62
C GLY A 25 29.95 -5.37 15.74
N THR A 26 30.10 -6.15 16.80
CA THR A 26 29.34 -6.17 18.06
C THR A 26 29.32 -4.85 18.85
N LEU A 27 29.65 -3.72 18.22
CA LEU A 27 29.75 -2.43 18.88
C LEU A 27 29.01 -1.36 18.08
N ALA A 28 27.67 -1.40 18.20
CA ALA A 28 26.84 -0.21 18.08
C ALA A 28 27.31 0.92 19.03
N GLU A 29 28.22 0.61 19.97
CA GLU A 29 28.91 1.55 20.87
C GLU A 29 29.85 2.55 20.16
N TYR A 30 30.29 2.28 18.93
CA TYR A 30 31.32 3.10 18.26
C TYR A 30 30.89 3.82 16.98
N VAL A 31 29.60 3.89 16.65
CA VAL A 31 29.18 4.75 15.54
C VAL A 31 29.11 6.20 16.05
N PRO A 32 30.02 7.10 15.67
CA PRO A 32 29.83 8.52 15.96
C PRO A 32 28.55 9.02 15.29
N GLN A 33 27.82 9.93 15.93
CA GLN A 33 26.59 10.53 15.39
C GLN A 33 26.86 11.97 14.98
N ILE A 34 26.28 12.36 13.86
CA ILE A 34 26.27 13.74 13.38
C ILE A 34 24.82 14.20 13.40
N ILE A 35 24.54 15.26 14.13
CA ILE A 35 23.17 15.72 14.37
C ILE A 35 22.98 17.03 13.62
N LEU A 36 22.17 16.98 12.57
CA LEU A 36 21.92 18.10 11.67
C LEU A 36 20.64 18.81 12.05
N ILE A 37 20.72 20.12 12.24
CA ILE A 37 19.55 20.99 12.39
C ILE A 37 19.30 21.68 11.06
N GLU A 38 18.17 21.34 10.42
CA GLU A 38 17.67 22.06 9.26
C GLU A 38 16.79 23.23 9.74
N ASN A 39 17.38 24.43 9.82
CA ASN A 39 16.63 25.70 9.93
C ASN A 39 16.74 26.44 8.57
N LYS A 40 16.55 27.77 8.53
CA LYS A 40 16.86 28.58 7.32
C LYS A 40 18.29 28.37 6.80
N GLU A 41 19.18 27.81 7.64
CA GLU A 41 20.53 27.34 7.32
C GLU A 41 20.75 25.91 7.90
N GLN A 42 21.62 25.12 7.27
CA GLN A 42 22.02 23.79 7.76
C GLN A 42 23.14 23.93 8.79
N MET A 43 22.88 23.50 10.02
CA MET A 43 23.85 23.56 11.13
C MET A 43 24.09 22.18 11.73
N VAL A 44 25.25 22.00 12.35
CA VAL A 44 25.62 20.77 13.06
C VAL A 44 26.16 21.11 14.44
N TRP A 45 25.82 20.32 15.45
CA TRP A 45 26.48 20.42 16.75
C TRP A 45 27.91 19.88 16.65
N CYS A 46 28.90 20.74 16.84
CA CYS A 46 30.30 20.36 16.86
C CYS A 46 30.73 19.99 18.29
N PRO A 47 31.06 18.71 18.58
CA PRO A 47 31.49 18.32 19.92
C PRO A 47 32.92 18.77 20.24
N ILE A 48 33.70 19.21 19.24
CA ILE A 48 35.08 19.68 19.42
C ILE A 48 35.08 21.12 19.97
N HIS A 49 34.27 21.98 19.37
CA HIS A 49 34.17 23.39 19.76
C HIS A 49 32.99 23.68 20.69
N HIS A 50 32.13 22.68 20.95
CA HIS A 50 30.92 22.81 21.76
C HIS A 50 30.02 23.97 21.30
N THR A 51 29.80 24.06 19.99
CA THR A 51 29.01 25.12 19.34
C THR A 51 28.28 24.58 18.12
N TYR A 52 27.22 25.28 17.69
CA TYR A 52 26.62 25.02 16.39
C TYR A 52 27.45 25.66 15.28
N GLU A 53 27.87 24.83 14.33
CA GLU A 53 28.64 25.27 13.18
C GLU A 53 27.82 25.12 11.90
N THR A 54 27.99 26.06 10.99
CA THR A 54 27.37 25.99 9.66
C THR A 54 28.00 24.87 8.85
N VAL A 55 27.15 24.05 8.23
CA VAL A 55 27.60 22.97 7.35
C VAL A 55 28.15 23.58 6.06
N GLU A 56 29.40 23.28 5.73
CA GLU A 56 30.01 23.64 4.46
C GLU A 56 29.75 22.53 3.42
N THR A 57 30.06 21.28 3.78
CA THR A 57 29.74 20.13 2.94
C THR A 57 29.05 19.04 3.74
N LEU A 58 27.99 18.50 3.16
CA LEU A 58 27.27 17.34 3.67
C LEU A 58 27.53 16.15 2.76
N SER A 59 28.01 15.06 3.35
CA SER A 59 28.12 13.75 2.71
C SER A 59 27.37 12.70 3.55
N HIS A 60 27.26 11.49 3.00
CA HIS A 60 26.46 10.42 3.59
C HIS A 60 26.80 10.08 5.06
N SER A 61 28.08 10.12 5.41
CA SER A 61 28.58 9.76 6.75
C SER A 61 29.62 10.73 7.30
N LYS A 62 29.68 11.94 6.73
CA LYS A 62 30.66 12.96 7.11
C LYS A 62 30.13 14.36 6.80
N VAL A 63 30.43 15.29 7.69
CA VAL A 63 30.10 16.71 7.59
C VAL A 63 31.36 17.52 7.74
N SER A 64 31.63 18.44 6.80
CA SER A 64 32.58 19.52 7.02
C SER A 64 31.84 20.79 7.40
N THR A 65 32.44 21.57 8.29
CA THR A 65 31.90 22.84 8.76
C THR A 65 32.72 24.00 8.22
N THR A 66 32.11 25.18 8.15
CA THR A 66 32.82 26.42 7.75
C THR A 66 33.99 26.77 8.68
N ASP A 67 33.90 26.30 9.93
CA ASP A 67 34.92 26.53 10.97
C ASP A 67 36.06 25.48 10.90
N GLY A 68 36.06 24.62 9.88
CA GLY A 68 37.14 23.69 9.55
C GLY A 68 37.06 22.33 10.25
N CYS A 69 35.97 22.03 10.97
CA CYS A 69 35.77 20.72 11.57
C CYS A 69 35.35 19.68 10.53
N ILE A 70 35.85 18.46 10.70
CA ILE A 70 35.43 17.29 9.93
C ILE A 70 34.85 16.27 10.92
N LEU A 71 33.53 16.17 10.90
CA LEU A 71 32.78 15.23 11.72
C LEU A 71 32.47 14.00 10.88
N SER A 72 32.71 12.80 11.40
CA SER A 72 32.40 11.53 10.74
C SER A 72 31.40 10.76 11.59
N GLY A 73 30.41 10.11 10.98
CA GLY A 73 29.33 9.44 11.69
C GLY A 73 28.01 9.33 10.94
N ALA A 74 27.04 8.65 11.55
CA ALA A 74 25.67 8.56 11.02
C ALA A 74 24.98 9.92 11.14
N VAL A 75 24.39 10.40 10.04
CA VAL A 75 23.78 11.72 9.96
C VAL A 75 22.29 11.64 10.29
N ILE A 76 21.86 12.38 11.30
CA ILE A 76 20.48 12.40 11.81
C ILE A 76 19.89 13.81 11.65
N PRO A 77 18.86 14.01 10.82
CA PRO A 77 18.17 15.30 10.71
C PRO A 77 17.21 15.55 11.89
N ILE A 78 17.33 16.72 12.53
CA ILE A 78 16.54 17.18 13.69
C ILE A 78 15.17 17.74 13.30
N GLY A 79 14.86 17.99 12.02
CA GLY A 79 13.58 18.56 11.58
C GLY A 79 12.31 17.76 11.99
N ALA A 80 12.48 16.59 12.62
CA ALA A 80 11.42 15.76 13.19
C ALA A 80 11.25 15.90 14.73
N ILE A 81 12.12 16.64 15.42
CA ILE A 81 12.05 16.90 16.87
C ILE A 81 11.22 18.16 17.08
N ASP A 82 10.13 18.02 17.83
CA ASP A 82 9.30 19.16 18.22
C ASP A 82 9.99 19.95 19.33
N ILE A 83 10.65 21.05 18.95
CA ILE A 83 11.40 21.94 19.84
C ILE A 83 10.45 22.71 20.81
N THR A 84 9.13 22.67 20.56
CA THR A 84 8.11 23.40 21.34
C THR A 84 7.46 22.58 22.45
N ALA A 85 7.69 21.26 22.50
CA ALA A 85 7.17 20.38 23.53
C ALA A 85 8.04 20.43 24.81
N ASP A 86 7.42 20.15 25.96
CA ASP A 86 8.04 20.18 27.29
C ASP A 86 9.38 19.43 27.31
N GLN A 87 10.47 20.19 27.44
CA GLN A 87 11.83 19.77 27.06
C GLN A 87 12.45 18.76 28.04
N ASP A 88 11.91 18.66 29.26
CA ASP A 88 12.43 17.77 30.30
C ASP A 88 12.00 16.30 30.15
N ALA A 89 11.06 15.97 29.24
CA ALA A 89 10.46 14.64 29.18
C ALA A 89 10.58 13.89 27.84
N ARG A 90 10.81 14.58 26.71
CA ARG A 90 10.73 13.92 25.39
C ARG A 90 12.08 13.42 24.90
N ARG A 91 12.17 12.10 24.81
CA ARG A 91 13.30 11.36 24.23
C ARG A 91 12.85 10.72 22.94
N ASP A 92 13.37 11.20 21.81
CA ASP A 92 12.99 10.70 20.50
C ASP A 92 13.92 9.56 20.06
N LEU A 93 13.33 8.55 19.42
CA LEU A 93 14.00 7.33 18.99
C LEU A 93 14.31 7.44 17.49
N PHE A 94 15.59 7.29 17.14
CA PHE A 94 16.07 7.39 15.76
C PHE A 94 16.68 6.08 15.31
N ASP A 95 16.31 5.64 14.11
CA ASP A 95 16.97 4.55 13.42
C ASP A 95 18.32 5.04 12.89
N LEU A 96 19.41 4.42 13.34
CA LEU A 96 20.76 4.74 12.88
C LEU A 96 21.12 3.98 11.61
N ARG A 97 20.81 2.69 11.63
CA ARG A 97 21.24 1.74 10.63
C ARG A 97 20.30 0.56 10.60
N TRP A 98 19.93 0.15 9.39
CA TRP A 98 19.28 -1.13 9.15
C TRP A 98 20.31 -2.12 8.63
N HIS A 99 20.16 -3.39 8.97
CA HIS A 99 20.94 -4.46 8.36
C HIS A 99 20.11 -5.69 8.11
N ILE A 100 20.45 -6.38 7.03
CA ILE A 100 19.81 -7.62 6.61
C ILE A 100 20.89 -8.68 6.55
N SER A 101 20.74 -9.72 7.37
CA SER A 101 21.68 -10.85 7.46
C SER A 101 21.02 -12.13 7.01
N GLN A 102 21.62 -12.79 6.02
CA GLN A 102 21.14 -14.06 5.48
C GLN A 102 22.01 -15.23 5.95
N GLU A 103 21.37 -16.17 6.66
CA GLU A 103 21.93 -17.46 7.06
C GLU A 103 21.31 -18.57 6.21
N ARG A 104 21.86 -18.79 5.00
CA ARG A 104 21.35 -19.76 4.02
C ARG A 104 21.24 -21.17 4.58
N SER A 105 22.22 -21.63 5.36
CA SER A 105 22.26 -22.97 5.96
C SER A 105 21.08 -23.27 6.89
N ARG A 106 20.44 -22.24 7.46
CA ARG A 106 19.26 -22.38 8.34
C ARG A 106 17.98 -21.83 7.70
N GLY A 107 18.06 -21.39 6.43
CA GLY A 107 16.98 -20.68 5.75
C GLY A 107 16.44 -19.53 6.59
N ARG A 108 17.31 -18.75 7.22
CA ARG A 108 16.93 -17.65 8.10
C ARG A 108 17.38 -16.33 7.51
N LEU A 109 16.46 -15.37 7.46
CA LEU A 109 16.76 -13.96 7.20
C LEU A 109 16.50 -13.16 8.47
N MET A 110 17.45 -12.33 8.87
CA MET A 110 17.27 -11.36 9.95
C MET A 110 17.24 -9.96 9.35
N ILE A 111 16.25 -9.17 9.74
CA ILE A 111 16.19 -7.74 9.52
C ILE A 111 16.36 -7.11 10.89
N ALA A 112 17.29 -6.18 11.03
CA ALA A 112 17.57 -5.58 12.32
C ALA A 112 17.89 -4.10 12.17
N VAL A 113 17.62 -3.36 13.24
CA VAL A 113 17.81 -1.92 13.32
C VAL A 113 18.54 -1.57 14.60
N ASP A 114 19.60 -0.79 14.44
CA ASP A 114 20.29 -0.11 15.53
C ASP A 114 19.60 1.23 15.75
N ARG A 115 19.13 1.47 16.97
CA ARG A 115 18.41 2.69 17.33
C ARG A 115 19.14 3.46 18.42
N VAL A 116 19.01 4.77 18.37
CA VAL A 116 19.51 5.68 19.39
C VAL A 116 18.37 6.52 19.94
N VAL A 117 18.41 6.75 21.25
CA VAL A 117 17.51 7.67 21.93
C VAL A 117 18.24 9.00 22.07
N ILE A 118 17.73 10.04 21.41
CA ILE A 118 18.28 11.39 21.46
C ILE A 118 17.28 12.30 22.19
N GLY A 119 17.80 13.15 23.06
CA GLY A 119 17.06 14.26 23.63
C GLY A 119 17.90 15.52 23.58
N LEU A 120 17.25 16.67 23.71
CA LEU A 120 17.90 17.97 23.75
C LEU A 120 18.05 18.40 25.20
N GLY A 121 19.29 18.67 25.62
CA GLY A 121 19.60 19.23 26.94
C GLY A 121 20.01 20.70 26.83
N ASP A 122 20.02 21.41 27.94
CA ASP A 122 20.55 22.76 27.97
C ASP A 122 22.08 22.76 27.90
N GLY A 123 22.61 23.59 27.02
CA GLY A 123 24.02 23.92 26.95
C GLY A 123 24.26 25.41 26.78
N TYR A 124 25.53 25.78 26.78
CA TYR A 124 25.97 27.16 26.62
C TYR A 124 26.98 27.25 25.50
N ASP A 125 26.70 28.14 24.56
CA ASP A 125 27.50 28.49 23.41
C ASP A 125 28.01 29.92 23.59
N ASN A 126 29.31 30.15 23.44
CA ASN A 126 29.91 31.46 23.67
C ASN A 126 29.45 32.53 22.66
N ARG A 127 28.95 32.14 21.49
CA ARG A 127 28.46 33.03 20.42
C ARG A 127 26.94 33.20 20.49
N LEU A 128 26.21 32.15 20.85
CA LEU A 128 24.74 32.09 20.78
C LEU A 128 24.04 32.15 22.14
N GLY A 129 24.77 32.03 23.25
CA GLY A 129 24.23 32.00 24.60
C GLY A 129 23.66 30.62 24.96
N ARG A 130 22.46 30.57 25.57
CA ARG A 130 21.82 29.28 25.90
C ARG A 130 21.39 28.59 24.61
N VAL A 131 21.87 27.37 24.40
CA VAL A 131 21.56 26.54 23.24
C VAL A 131 21.07 25.18 23.68
N LEU A 132 20.27 24.53 22.84
CA LEU A 132 19.93 23.13 23.03
C LEU A 132 21.05 22.26 22.50
N VAL A 133 21.56 21.33 23.29
CA VAL A 133 22.63 20.40 22.92
C VAL A 133 22.04 19.00 22.78
N PRO A 134 22.27 18.30 21.66
CA PRO A 134 21.77 16.95 21.53
C PRO A 134 22.59 15.97 22.36
N HIS A 135 21.90 15.15 23.15
CA HIS A 135 22.47 14.10 23.98
C HIS A 135 21.92 12.73 23.60
N VAL A 136 22.81 11.74 23.58
CA VAL A 136 22.45 10.33 23.42
C VAL A 136 22.17 9.73 24.79
N TYR A 137 20.93 9.31 25.03
CA TYR A 137 20.48 8.75 26.32
C TYR A 137 20.53 7.23 26.37
N GLY A 138 20.51 6.57 25.21
CA GLY A 138 20.47 5.12 25.15
C GLY A 138 20.60 4.61 23.74
N ARG A 139 20.95 3.33 23.64
CA ARG A 139 21.02 2.58 22.39
C ARG A 139 20.21 1.30 22.54
N SER A 140 19.52 0.91 21.49
CA SER A 140 18.73 -0.31 21.46
C SER A 140 18.92 -1.01 20.13
N PHE A 141 18.81 -2.33 20.17
CA PHE A 141 18.85 -3.19 19.00
C PHE A 141 17.49 -3.88 18.90
N HIS A 142 16.81 -3.71 17.78
CA HIS A 142 15.60 -4.47 17.48
C HIS A 142 15.81 -5.33 16.25
N SER A 143 15.17 -6.50 16.21
CA SER A 143 15.24 -7.37 15.05
C SER A 143 13.97 -8.16 14.83
N ILE A 144 13.73 -8.51 13.57
CA ILE A 144 12.77 -9.50 13.13
C ILE A 144 13.52 -10.55 12.31
N SER A 145 13.48 -11.80 12.76
CA SER A 145 14.06 -12.93 12.07
C SER A 145 12.96 -13.80 11.47
N VAL A 146 12.99 -13.97 10.16
CA VAL A 146 12.15 -14.90 9.43
C VAL A 146 12.93 -16.18 9.23
N ALA A 147 12.62 -17.19 10.04
CA ALA A 147 13.16 -18.55 9.90
C ALA A 147 12.26 -19.32 8.92
N TYR A 148 12.57 -19.21 7.63
CA TYR A 148 11.78 -19.76 6.55
C TYR A 148 11.57 -21.27 6.70
N VAL A 149 12.63 -22.04 6.89
CA VAL A 149 12.52 -23.52 7.05
C VAL A 149 11.69 -23.92 8.27
N LYS A 150 11.69 -23.10 9.33
CA LYS A 150 10.96 -23.38 10.58
C LYS A 150 9.57 -22.75 10.63
N GLU A 151 9.13 -22.08 9.58
CA GLU A 151 7.84 -21.38 9.52
C GLU A 151 7.62 -20.43 10.70
N LYS A 152 8.69 -19.75 11.13
CA LYS A 152 8.65 -18.95 12.34
C LYS A 152 9.19 -17.55 12.12
N ILE A 153 8.44 -16.56 12.59
CA ILE A 153 8.94 -15.22 12.82
C ILE A 153 9.35 -15.11 14.29
N ILE A 154 10.55 -14.58 14.52
CA ILE A 154 11.13 -14.33 15.84
C ILE A 154 11.41 -12.84 15.93
N GLU A 155 10.74 -12.16 16.84
CA GLU A 155 10.91 -10.72 17.06
C GLU A 155 11.64 -10.45 18.37
N ILE A 156 12.57 -9.51 18.33
CA ILE A 156 13.30 -8.97 19.49
C ILE A 156 13.09 -7.45 19.45
N GLY A 157 12.28 -6.93 20.37
CA GLY A 157 11.89 -5.51 20.37
C GLY A 157 10.89 -5.16 19.25
N LEU A 158 10.66 -3.86 19.02
CA LEU A 158 9.68 -3.37 18.06
C LEU A 158 10.35 -2.90 16.76
N CYS A 159 10.39 -3.76 15.74
CA CYS A 159 10.72 -3.43 14.36
C CYS A 159 9.44 -3.09 13.57
N GLN A 160 8.85 -1.93 13.82
CA GLN A 160 7.73 -1.41 13.02
C GLN A 160 8.22 -0.27 12.12
N LYS A 161 7.57 -0.08 10.96
CA LYS A 161 7.86 0.94 9.96
C LYS A 161 9.23 0.76 9.30
N ILE A 162 9.58 -0.48 8.97
CA ILE A 162 10.75 -0.82 8.14
C ILE A 162 10.68 0.02 6.85
N PRO A 163 11.69 0.83 6.55
CA PRO A 163 11.67 1.65 5.34
C PRO A 163 11.55 0.78 4.08
N THR A 164 10.77 1.26 3.11
CA THR A 164 10.41 0.52 1.88
C THR A 164 11.61 -0.13 1.19
N THR A 165 12.73 0.58 1.06
CA THR A 165 13.96 0.05 0.44
C THR A 165 14.47 -1.18 1.19
N ILE A 166 14.53 -1.13 2.52
CA ILE A 166 14.98 -2.27 3.35
C ILE A 166 14.00 -3.43 3.27
N LEU A 167 12.69 -3.14 3.32
CA LEU A 167 11.66 -4.16 3.20
C LEU A 167 11.73 -4.89 1.85
N ILE A 168 11.85 -4.17 0.74
CA ILE A 168 12.01 -4.74 -0.60
C ILE A 168 13.26 -5.62 -0.66
N THR A 169 14.43 -5.14 -0.19
CA THR A 169 15.65 -5.95 -0.19
C THR A 169 15.49 -7.23 0.64
N ALA A 170 14.86 -7.14 1.81
CA ALA A 170 14.63 -8.29 2.67
C ALA A 170 13.70 -9.32 2.01
N LEU A 171 12.60 -8.86 1.42
CA LEU A 171 11.64 -9.72 0.75
C LEU A 171 12.23 -10.38 -0.51
N THR A 172 13.04 -9.67 -1.29
CA THR A 172 13.78 -10.24 -2.43
C THR A 172 14.78 -11.31 -1.98
N LYS A 173 15.45 -11.14 -0.83
CA LYS A 173 16.31 -12.19 -0.26
C LYS A 173 15.52 -13.39 0.25
N LEU A 174 14.38 -13.17 0.91
CA LEU A 174 13.48 -14.24 1.32
C LEU A 174 12.95 -15.02 0.13
N GLN A 175 12.61 -14.33 -0.96
CA GLN A 175 12.25 -14.95 -2.23
C GLN A 175 13.38 -15.85 -2.73
N GLY A 176 14.63 -15.37 -2.78
CA GLY A 176 15.77 -16.20 -3.17
C GLY A 176 15.95 -17.46 -2.30
N ILE A 177 15.78 -17.35 -0.98
CA ILE A 177 15.79 -18.52 -0.06
C ILE A 177 14.67 -19.50 -0.42
N ALA A 178 13.48 -18.99 -0.71
CA ALA A 178 12.31 -19.79 -1.04
C ALA A 178 12.47 -20.49 -2.40
N GLU A 179 13.00 -19.79 -3.41
CA GLU A 179 13.33 -20.32 -4.73
C GLU A 179 14.39 -21.42 -4.65
N GLU A 180 15.45 -21.23 -3.85
CA GLU A 180 16.46 -22.25 -3.56
C GLU A 180 15.84 -23.48 -2.87
N TYR A 181 14.96 -23.27 -1.89
CA TYR A 181 14.32 -24.35 -1.13
C TYR A 181 13.38 -25.21 -1.99
N TYR A 182 12.61 -24.58 -2.89
CA TYR A 182 11.65 -25.31 -3.74
C TYR A 182 12.19 -25.69 -5.13
N GLY A 183 13.33 -25.13 -5.54
CA GLY A 183 13.92 -25.37 -6.86
C GLY A 183 13.16 -24.72 -8.01
N GLU A 184 12.47 -23.60 -7.75
CA GLU A 184 11.58 -22.95 -8.72
C GLU A 184 11.68 -21.43 -8.60
N LYS A 185 11.63 -20.71 -9.73
CA LYS A 185 11.67 -19.25 -9.75
C LYS A 185 10.27 -18.67 -9.53
N MET A 186 10.19 -17.61 -8.75
CA MET A 186 8.95 -16.91 -8.44
C MET A 186 8.77 -15.70 -9.37
N PRO A 187 7.69 -15.61 -10.14
CA PRO A 187 7.55 -14.62 -11.22
C PRO A 187 6.97 -13.27 -10.79
N PHE A 188 7.39 -12.72 -9.64
CA PHE A 188 6.93 -11.40 -9.15
C PHE A 188 8.08 -10.50 -8.67
N SER A 189 7.77 -9.21 -8.51
CA SER A 189 8.68 -8.18 -8.03
C SER A 189 8.09 -7.47 -6.80
N TRP A 190 8.90 -7.37 -5.74
CA TRP A 190 8.52 -6.69 -4.51
C TRP A 190 8.41 -5.19 -4.67
N GLU A 191 9.20 -4.59 -5.56
CA GLU A 191 9.10 -3.17 -5.90
C GLU A 191 7.68 -2.83 -6.35
N LYS A 192 7.09 -3.65 -7.22
CA LYS A 192 5.72 -3.48 -7.67
C LYS A 192 4.72 -3.72 -6.54
N ILE A 193 4.81 -4.84 -5.84
CA ILE A 193 3.86 -5.20 -4.77
C ILE A 193 3.83 -4.12 -3.68
N VAL A 194 4.98 -3.67 -3.20
CA VAL A 194 5.06 -2.65 -2.13
C VAL A 194 4.62 -1.26 -2.61
N SER A 195 4.73 -0.96 -3.90
CA SER A 195 4.27 0.33 -4.47
C SER A 195 2.75 0.55 -4.36
N TYR A 196 1.97 -0.51 -4.14
CA TYR A 196 0.52 -0.42 -3.98
C TYR A 196 0.07 0.01 -2.57
N GLY A 197 1.01 0.36 -1.68
CA GLY A 197 0.75 1.29 -0.57
C GLY A 197 0.16 0.72 0.73
N GLN A 198 -0.29 -0.54 0.77
CA GLN A 198 -1.05 -1.07 1.92
C GLN A 198 -0.44 -2.22 2.69
N TYR A 199 0.69 -2.71 2.21
CA TYR A 199 1.29 -3.88 2.82
C TYR A 199 2.28 -3.42 3.89
N SER A 200 1.79 -3.38 5.12
CA SER A 200 2.62 -3.08 6.28
C SER A 200 3.62 -4.20 6.55
N ASP A 201 4.75 -3.83 7.12
CA ASP A 201 5.56 -4.74 7.91
C ASP A 201 4.85 -5.02 9.26
N PRO A 202 4.89 -6.25 9.80
CA PRO A 202 5.54 -7.47 9.32
C PRO A 202 4.66 -8.32 8.39
N GLU A 203 3.52 -7.81 7.92
CA GLU A 203 2.55 -8.60 7.16
C GLU A 203 3.16 -9.12 5.85
N CYS A 204 3.88 -8.31 5.07
CA CYS A 204 4.64 -8.80 3.90
C CYS A 204 5.58 -9.98 4.21
N LEU A 205 6.22 -9.97 5.38
CA LEU A 205 7.15 -11.02 5.80
C LEU A 205 6.41 -12.32 6.12
N LYS A 206 5.24 -12.22 6.77
CA LYS A 206 4.35 -13.36 7.00
C LYS A 206 3.79 -13.91 5.69
N ALA A 207 3.42 -13.03 4.75
CA ALA A 207 2.97 -13.42 3.41
C ALA A 207 3.98 -14.34 2.74
N MET A 208 5.24 -13.96 2.77
CA MET A 208 6.30 -14.77 2.17
C MET A 208 6.59 -16.06 2.92
N LEU A 209 6.47 -16.05 4.25
CA LEU A 209 6.67 -17.24 5.05
C LEU A 209 5.61 -18.31 4.74
N HIS A 210 4.36 -17.89 4.57
CA HIS A 210 3.22 -18.80 4.44
C HIS A 210 2.78 -19.06 2.99
N TYR A 211 3.00 -18.13 2.06
CA TYR A 211 2.54 -18.21 0.66
C TYR A 211 3.61 -17.70 -0.33
N PRO A 212 4.78 -18.35 -0.38
CA PRO A 212 5.94 -17.86 -1.11
C PRO A 212 5.70 -17.75 -2.63
N PHE A 213 4.89 -18.65 -3.21
CA PHE A 213 4.55 -18.63 -4.64
C PHE A 213 3.45 -17.63 -4.99
N SER A 214 2.75 -17.09 -4.00
CA SER A 214 1.65 -16.16 -4.24
C SER A 214 1.39 -15.26 -3.04
N PRO A 215 2.37 -14.40 -2.67
CA PRO A 215 2.26 -13.54 -1.50
C PRO A 215 1.09 -12.56 -1.61
N ILE A 216 0.74 -12.17 -2.85
CA ILE A 216 -0.43 -11.34 -3.16
C ILE A 216 -1.71 -11.97 -2.60
N LEU A 217 -1.86 -13.30 -2.65
CA LEU A 217 -3.05 -13.98 -2.13
C LEU A 217 -3.17 -13.86 -0.61
N TRP A 218 -2.05 -13.93 0.10
CA TRP A 218 -2.04 -13.73 1.55
C TRP A 218 -2.31 -12.27 1.92
N LEU A 219 -1.79 -11.32 1.15
CA LEU A 219 -2.04 -9.90 1.38
C LEU A 219 -3.51 -9.55 1.11
N MET A 220 -4.09 -10.12 0.05
CA MET A 220 -5.51 -10.03 -0.23
C MET A 220 -6.38 -10.67 0.85
N ARG A 221 -5.97 -11.80 1.45
CA ARG A 221 -6.69 -12.44 2.57
C ARG A 221 -6.92 -11.46 3.72
N ASN A 222 -5.87 -10.75 4.13
CA ASN A 222 -5.97 -9.77 5.23
C ASN A 222 -6.91 -8.63 4.88
N TYR A 223 -6.85 -8.19 3.62
CA TYR A 223 -7.64 -7.09 3.13
C TYR A 223 -9.15 -7.41 3.00
N PHE A 224 -9.49 -8.63 2.61
CA PHE A 224 -10.87 -9.05 2.42
C PHE A 224 -11.53 -9.71 3.63
N ASN A 225 -10.83 -9.79 4.77
CA ASN A 225 -11.28 -10.52 5.96
C ASN A 225 -11.87 -11.90 5.60
N ILE A 226 -11.24 -12.62 4.67
CA ILE A 226 -11.66 -13.97 4.22
C ILE A 226 -11.25 -14.99 5.29
N ASN A 227 -11.65 -14.70 6.53
CA ASN A 227 -11.35 -15.50 7.70
C ASN A 227 -12.16 -16.80 7.75
N GLU A 228 -13.11 -17.03 6.83
CA GLU A 228 -13.92 -18.25 6.81
C GLU A 228 -13.40 -19.35 5.85
N ASN A 229 -12.50 -19.05 4.91
CA ASN A 229 -11.98 -20.03 3.93
C ASN A 229 -10.47 -20.35 4.07
N TYR A 230 -9.94 -20.23 5.29
CA TYR A 230 -8.53 -20.35 5.71
C TYR A 230 -7.80 -21.69 5.39
N ARG A 231 -8.40 -22.59 4.62
CA ARG A 231 -7.84 -23.91 4.29
C ARG A 231 -7.68 -24.21 2.80
N ILE A 232 -7.97 -23.26 1.91
CA ILE A 232 -7.92 -23.53 0.46
C ILE A 232 -6.48 -23.84 0.00
N VAL A 233 -5.49 -23.12 0.54
CA VAL A 233 -4.09 -23.21 0.11
C VAL A 233 -3.16 -23.37 1.32
N THR A 234 -2.30 -24.37 1.26
CA THR A 234 -1.21 -24.62 2.23
C THR A 234 0.11 -24.04 1.71
N ARG A 235 1.12 -23.86 2.57
CA ARG A 235 2.41 -23.27 2.20
C ARG A 235 3.09 -23.91 0.99
N ASP A 236 3.08 -25.24 0.93
CA ASP A 236 3.74 -26.01 -0.13
C ASP A 236 2.85 -26.20 -1.38
N ASP A 237 1.69 -25.56 -1.41
CA ASP A 237 0.72 -25.76 -2.47
C ASP A 237 1.02 -24.90 -3.69
N ARG A 238 1.72 -25.52 -4.64
CA ARG A 238 2.07 -24.92 -5.93
C ARG A 238 0.85 -24.56 -6.78
N ARG A 239 -0.33 -25.14 -6.48
CA ARG A 239 -1.59 -24.83 -7.17
C ARG A 239 -2.43 -23.80 -6.41
N GLY A 240 -1.82 -23.06 -5.48
CA GLY A 240 -2.52 -22.09 -4.66
C GLY A 240 -3.32 -21.07 -5.46
N PHE A 241 -2.75 -20.55 -6.55
CA PHE A 241 -3.47 -19.68 -7.48
C PHE A 241 -4.72 -20.36 -8.04
N SER A 242 -4.59 -21.56 -8.62
CA SER A 242 -5.71 -22.30 -9.21
C SER A 242 -6.80 -22.62 -8.21
N LYS A 243 -6.44 -23.01 -6.98
CA LYS A 243 -7.41 -23.32 -5.93
C LYS A 243 -8.17 -22.08 -5.46
N ILE A 244 -7.50 -20.94 -5.39
CA ILE A 244 -8.17 -19.67 -5.05
C ILE A 244 -9.10 -19.26 -6.19
N CYS A 245 -8.65 -19.36 -7.45
CA CYS A 245 -9.51 -19.14 -8.60
C CYS A 245 -10.74 -20.07 -8.55
N GLU A 246 -10.57 -21.36 -8.28
CA GLU A 246 -11.68 -22.32 -8.15
C GLU A 246 -12.65 -21.91 -7.03
N ALA A 247 -12.13 -21.58 -5.85
CA ALA A 247 -12.95 -21.16 -4.71
C ALA A 247 -13.72 -19.86 -4.97
N LEU A 248 -13.16 -18.98 -5.80
CA LEU A 248 -13.75 -17.71 -6.19
C LEU A 248 -14.52 -17.78 -7.52
N GLN A 249 -14.62 -18.96 -8.14
CA GLN A 249 -15.24 -19.17 -9.45
C GLN A 249 -14.64 -18.29 -10.56
N LEU A 250 -13.33 -18.10 -10.53
CA LEU A 250 -12.54 -17.36 -11.50
C LEU A 250 -11.79 -18.30 -12.43
N VAL A 251 -11.41 -17.79 -13.61
CA VAL A 251 -10.57 -18.54 -14.54
C VAL A 251 -9.16 -18.68 -13.99
N SER A 252 -8.67 -19.92 -13.93
CA SER A 252 -7.27 -20.23 -13.56
C SER A 252 -6.44 -20.43 -14.83
N ASN A 253 -5.86 -19.37 -15.37
CA ASN A 253 -4.94 -19.44 -16.51
C ASN A 253 -3.69 -18.55 -16.31
N GLU A 254 -2.68 -18.74 -17.16
CA GLU A 254 -1.42 -17.98 -17.09
C GLU A 254 -1.60 -16.48 -17.37
N ALA A 255 -2.55 -16.12 -18.24
CA ALA A 255 -2.84 -14.73 -18.56
C ALA A 255 -3.34 -13.97 -17.32
N PHE A 256 -4.31 -14.53 -16.61
CA PHE A 256 -4.86 -13.97 -15.38
C PHE A 256 -3.80 -13.92 -14.27
N LEU A 257 -2.99 -14.98 -14.11
CA LEU A 257 -1.87 -14.98 -13.18
C LEU A 257 -0.88 -13.84 -13.50
N SER A 258 -0.51 -13.66 -14.77
CA SER A 258 0.39 -12.59 -15.21
C SER A 258 -0.15 -11.20 -14.84
N GLN A 259 -1.47 -11.00 -14.91
CA GLN A 259 -2.10 -9.74 -14.54
C GLN A 259 -2.11 -9.53 -13.02
N VAL A 260 -2.47 -10.55 -12.24
CA VAL A 260 -2.40 -10.52 -10.78
C VAL A 260 -1.00 -10.17 -10.27
N LEU A 261 0.05 -10.76 -10.87
CA LEU A 261 1.44 -10.49 -10.48
C LEU A 261 1.89 -9.07 -10.85
N LYS A 262 1.22 -8.42 -11.82
CA LYS A 262 1.46 -7.02 -12.18
C LYS A 262 0.67 -6.06 -11.30
N ASN A 263 -0.59 -6.39 -11.03
CA ASN A 263 -1.51 -5.61 -10.21
C ASN A 263 -2.21 -6.53 -9.19
N PRO A 264 -1.88 -6.45 -7.90
CA PRO A 264 -2.48 -7.30 -6.88
C PRO A 264 -3.99 -7.08 -6.74
N TYR A 265 -4.51 -5.94 -7.20
CA TYR A 265 -5.95 -5.63 -7.19
C TYR A 265 -6.72 -6.27 -8.34
N THR A 266 -6.07 -6.95 -9.30
CA THR A 266 -6.72 -7.62 -10.44
C THR A 266 -7.82 -8.60 -10.00
N PHE A 267 -7.58 -9.39 -8.96
CA PHE A 267 -8.59 -10.29 -8.41
C PHE A 267 -9.85 -9.54 -7.94
N ILE A 268 -9.66 -8.40 -7.28
CA ILE A 268 -10.73 -7.56 -6.75
C ILE A 268 -11.57 -7.02 -7.90
N LEU A 269 -10.88 -6.46 -8.89
CA LEU A 269 -11.49 -5.90 -10.08
C LEU A 269 -12.33 -6.94 -10.80
N ASN A 270 -11.78 -8.13 -11.01
CA ASN A 270 -12.52 -9.22 -11.65
C ASN A 270 -13.77 -9.58 -10.84
N LEU A 271 -13.65 -9.81 -9.52
CA LEU A 271 -14.79 -10.12 -8.66
C LEU A 271 -15.87 -9.02 -8.66
N ARG A 272 -15.46 -7.75 -8.62
CA ARG A 272 -16.39 -6.61 -8.64
C ARG A 272 -17.10 -6.49 -9.99
N LEU A 273 -16.38 -6.61 -11.09
CA LEU A 273 -16.95 -6.53 -12.44
C LEU A 273 -17.92 -7.70 -12.68
N ARG A 274 -17.55 -8.91 -12.28
CA ARG A 274 -18.45 -10.07 -12.34
C ARG A 274 -19.74 -9.85 -11.56
N ARG A 275 -19.65 -9.21 -10.40
CA ARG A 275 -20.83 -8.85 -9.60
C ARG A 275 -21.67 -7.73 -10.19
N LEU A 276 -21.05 -6.80 -10.92
CA LEU A 276 -21.79 -5.80 -11.68
C LEU A 276 -22.47 -6.39 -12.92
N GLY A 277 -22.14 -7.62 -13.30
CA GLY A 277 -22.80 -8.42 -14.32
C GLY A 277 -21.92 -8.80 -15.51
N PHE A 278 -20.70 -8.28 -15.60
CA PHE A 278 -19.77 -8.59 -16.70
C PHE A 278 -19.34 -10.06 -16.64
N GLN A 279 -19.44 -10.78 -17.76
CA GLN A 279 -19.09 -12.20 -17.86
C GLN A 279 -17.94 -12.46 -18.83
N ASP A 280 -17.72 -11.60 -19.82
CA ASP A 280 -16.67 -11.76 -20.82
C ASP A 280 -15.30 -11.39 -20.22
N GLU A 281 -14.46 -12.40 -20.04
CA GLU A 281 -13.11 -12.25 -19.49
C GLU A 281 -12.23 -11.33 -20.33
N CYS A 282 -12.36 -11.34 -21.66
CA CYS A 282 -11.56 -10.47 -22.53
C CYS A 282 -11.88 -9.00 -22.29
N LEU A 283 -13.14 -8.70 -22.00
CA LEU A 283 -13.59 -7.34 -21.70
C LEU A 283 -13.21 -6.94 -20.27
N ILE A 284 -13.34 -7.84 -19.30
CA ILE A 284 -12.90 -7.61 -17.92
C ILE A 284 -11.39 -7.33 -17.84
N GLU A 285 -10.59 -8.04 -18.64
CA GLU A 285 -9.12 -7.84 -18.71
C GLU A 285 -8.72 -6.39 -19.00
N SER A 286 -9.53 -5.66 -19.79
CA SER A 286 -9.26 -4.26 -20.11
C SER A 286 -9.26 -3.35 -18.87
N PHE A 287 -9.94 -3.74 -17.79
CA PHE A 287 -10.06 -2.98 -16.55
C PHE A 287 -8.90 -3.18 -15.58
N TYR A 288 -8.04 -4.19 -15.78
CA TYR A 288 -6.97 -4.51 -14.82
C TYR A 288 -5.90 -3.42 -14.68
N GLY A 289 -5.84 -2.46 -15.61
CA GLY A 289 -4.98 -1.28 -15.51
C GLY A 289 -5.51 -0.16 -14.60
N LEU A 290 -6.74 -0.26 -14.10
CA LEU A 290 -7.35 0.78 -13.28
C LEU A 290 -6.67 0.88 -11.91
N LYS A 291 -6.32 2.11 -11.53
CA LYS A 291 -5.75 2.45 -10.21
C LYS A 291 -6.82 2.84 -9.19
N THR A 292 -7.96 3.29 -9.67
CA THR A 292 -9.09 3.74 -8.87
C THR A 292 -10.36 3.00 -9.28
N PHE A 293 -11.28 2.83 -8.33
CA PHE A 293 -12.62 2.32 -8.59
C PHE A 293 -13.62 3.33 -8.02
N CYS A 294 -14.47 3.88 -8.88
CA CYS A 294 -15.42 4.93 -8.50
C CYS A 294 -14.76 6.12 -7.79
N GLY A 295 -13.63 6.60 -8.33
CA GLY A 295 -12.92 7.80 -7.86
C GLY A 295 -12.16 7.63 -6.55
N LYS A 296 -12.07 6.40 -6.04
CA LYS A 296 -11.26 6.08 -4.87
C LYS A 296 -10.14 5.16 -5.25
N GLU A 297 -8.97 5.39 -4.68
CA GLU A 297 -7.84 4.47 -4.83
C GLU A 297 -8.28 3.06 -4.41
N MET A 298 -7.83 2.04 -5.14
CA MET A 298 -8.17 0.64 -4.85
C MET A 298 -7.83 0.25 -3.42
N ASP A 299 -6.95 1.00 -2.79
CA ASP A 299 -6.39 0.73 -1.50
C ASP A 299 -7.34 1.29 -0.40
N GLN A 300 -7.76 2.56 -0.48
CA GLN A 300 -8.47 3.30 0.57
C GLN A 300 -9.90 2.88 0.89
N ARG A 301 -10.65 2.20 0.00
CA ARG A 301 -12.11 1.99 0.19
C ARG A 301 -12.56 0.56 0.43
N LEU A 302 -11.75 -0.45 0.13
CA LEU A 302 -12.24 -1.83 0.24
C LEU A 302 -12.05 -2.43 1.65
N GLU A 303 -11.45 -1.68 2.59
CA GLU A 303 -11.65 -1.90 4.02
C GLU A 303 -13.11 -1.56 4.39
N GLY A 304 -13.91 -2.59 4.69
CA GLY A 304 -15.22 -2.44 5.34
C GLY A 304 -16.47 -2.49 4.45
N GLU A 305 -16.34 -2.46 3.12
CA GLU A 305 -17.46 -2.83 2.24
C GLU A 305 -17.56 -4.36 2.22
N TYR A 306 -18.51 -4.94 2.98
CA TYR A 306 -18.79 -6.38 2.99
C TYR A 306 -18.98 -6.89 1.57
N VAL A 307 -17.93 -7.49 1.01
CA VAL A 307 -17.95 -8.14 -0.32
C VAL A 307 -18.71 -9.47 -0.24
N TRP A 308 -19.74 -9.65 0.58
CA TRP A 308 -20.30 -11.01 0.82
C TRP A 308 -21.81 -11.21 0.70
N GLU A 309 -22.60 -10.21 0.32
CA GLU A 309 -24.05 -10.41 0.17
C GLU A 309 -24.54 -9.79 -1.14
N ASN A 310 -24.41 -10.53 -2.26
CA ASN A 310 -25.25 -10.42 -3.47
C ASN A 310 -24.83 -11.44 -4.55
N ASN A 311 -24.42 -12.65 -4.15
CA ASN A 311 -24.18 -13.72 -5.12
C ASN A 311 -25.52 -14.16 -5.70
N GLY A 312 -25.89 -13.63 -6.88
CA GLY A 312 -27.04 -14.12 -7.66
C GLY A 312 -28.23 -13.17 -7.81
N LEU A 313 -28.11 -11.89 -7.45
CA LEU A 313 -29.06 -10.90 -7.94
C LEU A 313 -28.62 -10.48 -9.34
N SER A 314 -29.46 -10.76 -10.33
CA SER A 314 -29.47 -10.11 -11.63
C SER A 314 -30.87 -9.55 -11.84
N TYR A 315 -30.99 -8.42 -12.50
CA TYR A 315 -32.30 -7.95 -12.92
C TYR A 315 -32.79 -8.81 -14.10
N ASP A 316 -34.10 -9.01 -14.25
CA ASP A 316 -34.62 -9.58 -15.50
C ASP A 316 -34.67 -8.46 -16.55
N LYS A 317 -34.38 -8.76 -17.81
CA LYS A 317 -34.46 -7.80 -18.91
C LYS A 317 -35.83 -7.13 -18.98
N SER A 318 -36.90 -7.88 -18.69
CA SER A 318 -38.27 -7.37 -18.66
C SER A 318 -38.46 -6.22 -17.67
N LEU A 319 -37.63 -6.14 -16.62
CA LEU A 319 -37.70 -5.05 -15.63
C LEU A 319 -37.43 -3.69 -16.28
N PHE A 320 -36.51 -3.62 -17.25
CA PHE A 320 -36.13 -2.37 -17.90
C PHE A 320 -36.96 -2.05 -19.14
N GLU A 321 -37.69 -3.03 -19.68
CA GLU A 321 -38.54 -2.89 -20.86
C GLU A 321 -39.99 -2.50 -20.51
N ASP A 322 -40.43 -2.74 -19.27
CA ASP A 322 -41.78 -2.46 -18.79
C ASP A 322 -41.78 -1.54 -17.56
N ASP A 323 -42.23 -0.29 -17.76
CA ASP A 323 -42.37 0.70 -16.68
C ASP A 323 -43.31 0.22 -15.56
N ALA A 324 -44.30 -0.63 -15.85
CA ALA A 324 -45.17 -1.21 -14.82
C ALA A 324 -44.44 -2.24 -13.96
N ALA A 325 -43.58 -3.08 -14.57
CA ALA A 325 -42.72 -4.02 -13.85
C ALA A 325 -41.71 -3.27 -12.96
N MET A 326 -41.11 -2.20 -13.47
CA MET A 326 -40.22 -1.32 -12.70
C MET A 326 -40.95 -0.62 -11.54
N ALA A 327 -42.17 -0.15 -11.77
CA ALA A 327 -42.99 0.46 -10.73
C ALA A 327 -43.36 -0.55 -9.62
N ALA A 328 -43.63 -1.81 -9.98
CA ALA A 328 -43.86 -2.89 -9.01
C ALA A 328 -42.59 -3.21 -8.22
N PHE A 329 -41.46 -3.39 -8.90
CA PHE A 329 -40.16 -3.64 -8.27
C PHE A 329 -39.79 -2.57 -7.24
N ARG A 330 -40.03 -1.30 -7.56
CA ARG A 330 -39.77 -0.18 -6.64
C ARG A 330 -40.66 -0.18 -5.41
N LYS A 331 -41.91 -0.61 -5.51
CA LYS A 331 -42.81 -0.72 -4.34
C LYS A 331 -42.31 -1.76 -3.34
N ASP A 332 -41.68 -2.83 -3.82
CA ASP A 332 -41.22 -3.94 -2.97
C ASP A 332 -39.83 -3.72 -2.34
N LYS A 333 -38.97 -2.88 -2.95
CA LYS A 333 -37.54 -2.74 -2.58
C LYS A 333 -37.13 -1.39 -1.96
N LEU A 334 -38.07 -0.65 -1.38
CA LEU A 334 -37.89 0.73 -0.84
C LEU A 334 -36.81 0.93 0.27
N CYS A 335 -36.07 -0.09 0.71
CA CYS A 335 -35.41 -0.04 2.03
C CYS A 335 -33.88 -0.16 2.06
N LEU A 336 -33.17 -0.33 0.95
CA LEU A 336 -31.70 -0.49 0.97
C LEU A 336 -31.03 0.30 -0.15
N PHE A 337 -30.92 1.62 0.02
CA PHE A 337 -30.26 2.50 -0.93
C PHE A 337 -28.83 2.80 -0.48
N ASN A 338 -27.85 2.29 -1.21
CA ASN A 338 -26.44 2.69 -1.07
C ASN A 338 -25.79 2.90 -2.45
N ASP A 339 -24.57 3.44 -2.47
CA ASP A 339 -23.83 3.74 -3.72
C ASP A 339 -23.63 2.50 -4.58
N TRP A 340 -23.45 1.34 -3.95
CA TRP A 340 -23.22 0.08 -4.64
C TRP A 340 -24.46 -0.39 -5.40
N GLU A 341 -25.65 -0.30 -4.78
CA GLU A 341 -26.90 -0.69 -5.42
C GLU A 341 -27.22 0.21 -6.63
N ALA A 342 -26.96 1.51 -6.51
CA ALA A 342 -27.13 2.44 -7.62
C ALA A 342 -26.18 2.15 -8.80
N LEU A 343 -24.92 1.83 -8.50
CA LEU A 343 -23.95 1.39 -9.51
C LEU A 343 -24.37 0.05 -10.15
N PHE A 344 -24.80 -0.91 -9.33
CA PHE A 344 -25.25 -2.22 -9.78
C PHE A 344 -26.46 -2.11 -10.72
N PHE A 345 -27.46 -1.30 -10.36
CA PHE A 345 -28.60 -1.01 -11.23
C PHE A 345 -28.17 -0.41 -12.57
N TYR A 346 -27.31 0.60 -12.55
CA TYR A 346 -26.80 1.22 -13.78
C TYR A 346 -26.08 0.21 -14.69
N CYS A 347 -25.22 -0.62 -14.12
CA CYS A 347 -24.50 -1.65 -14.88
C CYS A 347 -25.47 -2.68 -15.46
N GLN A 348 -26.35 -3.26 -14.66
CA GLN A 348 -27.32 -4.25 -15.12
C GLN A 348 -28.25 -3.69 -16.21
N TRP A 349 -28.69 -2.45 -16.06
CA TRP A 349 -29.51 -1.80 -17.07
C TRP A 349 -28.79 -1.70 -18.41
N ASN A 350 -27.56 -1.18 -18.44
CA ASN A 350 -26.81 -1.06 -19.68
C ASN A 350 -26.43 -2.42 -20.27
N LEU A 351 -26.02 -3.38 -19.43
CA LEU A 351 -25.66 -4.73 -19.87
C LEU A 351 -26.84 -5.44 -20.56
N GLN A 352 -28.04 -5.29 -20.02
CA GLN A 352 -29.23 -5.96 -20.57
C GLN A 352 -29.80 -5.29 -21.81
N GLN A 353 -29.61 -3.97 -21.95
CA GLN A 353 -30.13 -3.20 -23.09
C GLN A 353 -29.13 -3.13 -24.26
N SER A 354 -27.83 -3.02 -23.97
CA SER A 354 -26.80 -2.74 -24.97
C SER A 354 -25.78 -3.89 -25.15
N GLY A 355 -25.67 -4.80 -24.19
CA GLY A 355 -24.65 -5.86 -24.20
C GLY A 355 -23.29 -5.42 -23.64
N GLU A 356 -22.43 -6.40 -23.35
CA GLU A 356 -21.10 -6.17 -22.76
C GLU A 356 -20.13 -5.48 -23.71
N ASP A 357 -20.17 -5.79 -25.00
CA ASP A 357 -19.28 -5.25 -26.02
C ASP A 357 -19.45 -3.74 -26.21
N VAL A 358 -20.69 -3.25 -26.15
CA VAL A 358 -21.02 -1.83 -26.22
C VAL A 358 -20.75 -1.14 -24.88
N PHE A 359 -21.15 -1.76 -23.76
CA PHE A 359 -21.09 -1.10 -22.45
C PHE A 359 -19.68 -1.08 -21.84
N SER A 360 -18.84 -2.09 -22.07
CA SER A 360 -17.51 -2.18 -21.42
C SER A 360 -16.61 -0.95 -21.70
N PRO A 361 -16.46 -0.47 -22.95
CA PRO A 361 -15.68 0.75 -23.22
C PRO A 361 -16.27 2.00 -22.56
N ILE A 362 -17.60 2.10 -22.49
CA ILE A 362 -18.31 3.21 -21.84
C ILE A 362 -18.03 3.20 -20.34
N PHE A 363 -18.17 2.04 -19.71
CA PHE A 363 -17.95 1.85 -18.29
C PHE A 363 -16.48 2.04 -17.89
N TYR A 364 -15.54 1.57 -18.71
CA TYR A 364 -14.12 1.80 -18.50
C TYR A 364 -13.81 3.30 -18.45
N ARG A 365 -14.31 4.08 -19.42
CA ARG A 365 -14.14 5.53 -19.44
C ARG A 365 -14.75 6.20 -18.21
N LEU A 366 -15.95 5.77 -17.80
CA LEU A 366 -16.60 6.26 -16.57
C LEU A 366 -15.72 6.07 -15.34
N LEU A 367 -15.11 4.88 -15.18
CA LEU A 367 -14.23 4.58 -14.06
C LEU A 367 -12.90 5.34 -14.15
N ALA A 368 -12.32 5.46 -15.34
CA ALA A 368 -11.05 6.14 -15.57
C ALA A 368 -11.13 7.66 -15.34
N GLU A 369 -12.28 8.26 -15.65
CA GLU A 369 -12.52 9.72 -15.57
C GLU A 369 -13.48 10.06 -14.43
N TRP A 370 -13.51 9.25 -13.37
CA TRP A 370 -14.53 9.38 -12.33
C TRP A 370 -14.56 10.76 -11.68
N GLN A 371 -15.74 11.37 -11.64
CA GLN A 371 -16.01 12.63 -10.95
C GLN A 371 -17.02 12.45 -9.81
N PRO A 372 -16.97 13.28 -8.75
CA PRO A 372 -17.92 13.21 -7.64
C PRO A 372 -19.40 13.25 -8.07
N CYS A 373 -19.72 14.00 -9.13
CA CYS A 373 -21.09 14.12 -9.66
C CYS A 373 -21.67 12.80 -10.18
N TYR A 374 -20.83 11.82 -10.56
CA TYR A 374 -21.27 10.52 -11.05
C TYR A 374 -21.96 9.70 -9.96
N THR A 375 -21.48 9.78 -8.72
CA THR A 375 -22.11 9.05 -7.60
C THR A 375 -23.52 9.56 -7.37
N GLU A 376 -23.71 10.87 -7.39
CA GLU A 376 -25.04 11.47 -7.22
C GLU A 376 -25.95 11.17 -8.41
N ALA A 377 -25.42 11.25 -9.64
CA ALA A 377 -26.17 10.91 -10.84
C ALA A 377 -26.62 9.45 -10.85
N LEU A 378 -25.79 8.51 -10.39
CA LEU A 378 -26.17 7.10 -10.25
C LEU A 378 -27.30 6.92 -9.25
N ARG A 379 -27.24 7.58 -8.09
CA ARG A 379 -28.32 7.54 -7.09
C ARG A 379 -29.61 8.12 -7.63
N SER A 380 -29.54 9.28 -8.29
CA SER A 380 -30.67 9.95 -8.93
C SER A 380 -31.28 9.08 -10.02
N LEU A 381 -30.46 8.47 -10.88
CA LEU A 381 -30.89 7.55 -11.93
C LEU A 381 -31.60 6.33 -11.33
N HIS A 382 -31.02 5.71 -10.30
CA HIS A 382 -31.66 4.59 -9.61
C HIS A 382 -32.97 5.01 -8.92
N ARG A 383 -33.06 6.22 -8.36
CA ARG A 383 -34.22 6.73 -7.62
C ARG A 383 -35.33 7.31 -8.49
N TYR A 384 -35.02 7.85 -9.66
CA TYR A 384 -35.96 8.57 -10.53
C TYR A 384 -36.02 8.02 -11.94
N TYR A 385 -35.44 6.83 -12.22
CA TYR A 385 -35.55 6.11 -13.49
C TYR A 385 -36.89 6.29 -14.23
N LEU A 386 -38.02 6.03 -13.56
CA LEU A 386 -39.36 6.13 -14.15
C LEU A 386 -39.76 7.56 -14.54
N ASP A 387 -39.22 8.55 -13.84
CA ASP A 387 -39.48 9.98 -14.06
C ASP A 387 -38.53 10.57 -15.12
N LEU A 388 -37.44 9.87 -15.48
CA LEU A 388 -36.50 10.33 -16.50
C LEU A 388 -37.14 10.30 -17.89
N PRO A 389 -37.01 11.38 -18.68
CA PRO A 389 -37.44 11.42 -20.07
C PRO A 389 -36.83 10.28 -20.91
N LEU A 390 -37.61 9.69 -21.84
CA LEU A 390 -37.15 8.57 -22.67
C LEU A 390 -35.91 8.91 -23.50
N ASN A 391 -35.80 10.14 -24.01
CA ASN A 391 -34.62 10.61 -24.73
C ASN A 391 -33.37 10.65 -23.84
N LEU A 392 -33.52 11.03 -22.57
CA LEU A 392 -32.41 11.02 -21.61
C LEU A 392 -31.99 9.58 -21.28
N ARG A 393 -32.95 8.67 -21.10
CA ARG A 393 -32.65 7.23 -20.91
C ARG A 393 -31.87 6.67 -22.10
N ALA A 394 -32.29 6.98 -23.33
CA ALA A 394 -31.58 6.58 -24.54
C ALA A 394 -30.17 7.18 -24.62
N SER A 395 -30.00 8.46 -24.29
CA SER A 395 -28.68 9.10 -24.26
C SER A 395 -27.72 8.45 -23.26
N VAL A 396 -28.22 8.01 -22.11
CA VAL A 396 -27.42 7.29 -21.10
C VAL A 396 -26.96 5.93 -21.65
N LEU A 397 -27.82 5.18 -22.33
CA LEU A 397 -27.47 3.87 -22.91
C LEU A 397 -26.46 4.00 -24.06
N GLU A 398 -26.56 5.06 -24.86
CA GLU A 398 -25.68 5.28 -26.02
C GLU A 398 -24.31 5.85 -25.61
N ASN A 399 -24.30 6.82 -24.68
CA ASN A 399 -23.09 7.62 -24.39
C ASN A 399 -22.50 7.35 -23.00
N GLY A 400 -23.23 6.65 -22.14
CA GLY A 400 -22.92 6.52 -20.72
C GLY A 400 -23.22 7.80 -19.92
N LEU A 401 -22.64 7.86 -18.73
CA LEU A 401 -22.70 9.04 -17.87
C LEU A 401 -21.58 10.02 -18.23
N SER A 402 -21.89 11.05 -19.02
CA SER A 402 -21.03 12.22 -19.20
C SER A 402 -21.32 13.27 -18.12
N PRO A 403 -20.41 14.22 -17.83
CA PRO A 403 -20.69 15.31 -16.89
C PRO A 403 -21.96 16.08 -17.21
N GLN A 404 -22.25 16.31 -18.50
CA GLN A 404 -23.47 17.00 -18.94
C GLN A 404 -24.72 16.17 -18.69
N ILE A 405 -24.68 14.86 -18.98
CA ILE A 405 -25.79 13.94 -18.70
C ILE A 405 -26.04 13.86 -17.18
N CYS A 406 -24.98 13.83 -16.37
CA CYS A 406 -25.08 13.80 -14.91
C CYS A 406 -25.73 15.07 -14.36
N LEU A 407 -25.34 16.24 -14.85
CA LEU A 407 -25.98 17.51 -14.48
C LEU A 407 -27.47 17.48 -14.82
N HIS A 408 -27.82 17.06 -16.03
CA HIS A 408 -29.22 17.01 -16.45
C HIS A 408 -30.06 16.02 -15.63
N ILE A 409 -29.53 14.84 -15.31
CA ILE A 409 -30.19 13.88 -14.41
C ILE A 409 -30.40 14.49 -13.02
N ASN A 410 -29.38 15.16 -12.47
CA ASN A 410 -29.46 15.73 -11.13
C ASN A 410 -30.41 16.93 -11.06
N GLU A 411 -30.44 17.81 -12.07
CA GLU A 411 -31.35 18.94 -12.17
C GLU A 411 -32.83 18.52 -12.26
N LEU A 412 -33.12 17.41 -12.96
CA LEU A 412 -34.46 16.83 -13.04
C LEU A 412 -34.91 16.15 -11.73
N SER A 413 -33.95 15.90 -10.84
CA SER A 413 -34.12 15.14 -9.60
C SER A 413 -34.13 16.03 -8.35
N GLU A 414 -33.87 17.33 -8.49
CA GLU A 414 -34.08 18.35 -7.47
C GLU A 414 -35.59 18.71 -7.40
N PRO A 415 -36.22 18.67 -6.22
CA PRO A 415 -37.66 18.93 -6.06
C PRO A 415 -38.08 20.38 -6.33
#